data_AF-A0A3D3NC08-F1
#
_entry.id   AF-A0A3D3NC08-F1
#
_cell.length_a   1.000
_cell.length_b   1.000
_cell.length_c   1.000
_cell.angle_alpha   90.00
_cell.angle_beta   90.00
_cell.angle_gamma   90.00
#
_symmetry.space_group_name_H-M   'P 1'
#
loop_
_entity.id
_entity.type
_entity.pdbx_description
1 polymer ?
#
loop_
_entity_poly.entity_id
_entity_poly.type
_entity_poly.pdbx_seq_one_letter_code
_entity_poly.pdbx_strand_id
1 'polypeptide(L)'
;LFRSATAPLAAVAATGGLAEADCERVGRILARHIGPLARILLRREAVRATDVDSLCRALASQIDSPEQRDHFLREAGVGKGQG
;
A
#
# COMPACT_ATOMS: atom_id res chain seq x y z
N LEU A 1 -37.93 -9.76 -18.03
CA LEU A 1 -37.69 -8.58 -17.17
C LEU A 1 -36.55 -8.93 -16.22
N PHE A 2 -35.31 -8.59 -16.57
CA PHE A 2 -34.13 -8.90 -15.74
C PHE A 2 -33.35 -7.62 -15.46
N ARG A 3 -33.29 -7.20 -14.19
CA ARG A 3 -32.12 -6.65 -13.51
C ARG A 3 -32.54 -6.14 -12.13
N SER A 4 -32.20 -6.92 -11.12
CA SER A 4 -31.77 -6.35 -9.85
C SER A 4 -30.38 -6.93 -9.57
N ALA A 5 -29.38 -6.10 -9.83
CA ALA A 5 -28.06 -6.24 -9.26
C ALA A 5 -27.68 -4.84 -8.78
N THR A 6 -27.92 -4.59 -7.50
CA THR A 6 -27.44 -3.40 -6.80
C THR A 6 -26.39 -3.89 -5.82
N ALA A 7 -25.13 -3.80 -6.20
CA ALA A 7 -23.97 -3.97 -5.32
C ALA A 7 -22.75 -3.36 -6.02
N PRO A 8 -21.77 -2.89 -5.24
CA PRO A 8 -21.70 -1.58 -4.63
C PRO A 8 -20.80 -0.65 -5.47
N LEU A 9 -20.58 0.56 -4.98
CA LEU A 9 -19.70 1.60 -5.51
C LEU A 9 -18.21 1.17 -5.50
N ALA A 10 -17.86 0.06 -6.16
CA ALA A 10 -16.49 -0.48 -6.24
C ALA A 10 -15.76 -0.08 -7.54
N ALA A 11 -16.37 0.77 -8.36
CA ALA A 11 -15.90 1.09 -9.71
C ALA A 11 -15.14 2.43 -9.82
N VAL A 12 -14.44 2.88 -8.78
CA VAL A 12 -13.36 3.89 -8.97
C VAL A 12 -11.98 3.24 -9.05
N ALA A 13 -11.93 1.97 -9.44
CA ALA A 13 -10.69 1.37 -9.92
C ALA A 13 -10.41 1.90 -11.32
N ALA A 14 -9.57 2.95 -11.38
CA ALA A 14 -8.53 3.19 -12.39
C ALA A 14 -8.38 4.69 -12.69
N THR A 15 -7.59 5.36 -11.85
CA THR A 15 -6.77 6.48 -12.32
C THR A 15 -5.41 6.28 -11.66
N GLY A 16 -4.35 6.13 -12.47
CA GLY A 16 -3.02 5.67 -12.07
C GLY A 16 -2.29 6.55 -11.06
N GLY A 17 -2.78 6.56 -9.83
CA GLY A 17 -2.24 7.28 -8.70
C GLY A 17 -2.60 6.53 -7.43
N LEU A 18 -1.62 6.34 -6.56
CA LEU A 18 -1.82 5.81 -5.22
C LEU A 18 -2.87 6.64 -4.48
N ALA A 19 -3.93 5.99 -3.99
CA ALA A 19 -4.91 6.68 -3.17
C ALA A 19 -4.23 7.19 -1.89
N GLU A 20 -4.55 8.43 -1.49
CA GLU A 20 -3.98 9.05 -0.30
C GLU A 20 -4.20 8.19 0.96
N ALA A 21 -5.38 7.57 1.08
CA ALA A 21 -5.71 6.65 2.16
C ALA A 21 -4.80 5.42 2.24
N ASP A 22 -4.35 4.89 1.09
CA ASP A 22 -3.40 3.77 1.06
C ASP A 22 -2.01 4.24 1.48
N CYS A 23 -1.54 5.39 0.97
CA CYS A 23 -0.28 6.00 1.39
C CYS A 23 -0.26 6.29 2.90
N GLU A 24 -1.32 6.87 3.46
CA GLU A 24 -1.46 7.14 4.89
C GLU A 24 -1.42 5.85 5.73
N ARG A 25 -2.09 4.79 5.26
CA ARG A 25 -2.07 3.48 5.92
C ARG A 25 -0.67 2.87 5.90
N VAL A 26 -0.08 2.74 4.72
CA VAL A 26 1.25 2.17 4.52
C VAL A 26 2.32 2.97 5.29
N GLY A 27 2.22 4.29 5.29
CA GLY A 27 3.10 5.18 6.04
C GLY A 27 3.07 4.94 7.55
N ARG A 28 1.87 4.76 8.13
CA ARG A 28 1.72 4.45 9.56
C ARG A 28 2.31 3.09 9.91
N ILE A 29 2.15 2.09 9.05
CA ILE A 29 2.74 0.76 9.24
C ILE A 29 4.27 0.88 9.19
N LEU A 30 4.82 1.50 8.13
CA LEU A 30 6.26 1.69 7.98
C LEU A 30 6.89 2.44 9.16
N ALA A 31 6.21 3.47 9.68
CA ALA A 31 6.68 4.26 10.81
C ALA A 31 6.87 3.44 12.09
N ARG A 32 6.14 2.33 12.26
CA ARG A 32 6.32 1.41 13.40
C ARG A 32 7.63 0.62 13.32
N HIS A 33 8.18 0.43 12.12
CA HIS A 33 9.41 -0.34 11.89
C HIS A 33 10.66 0.55 11.89
N ILE A 34 10.61 1.70 11.21
CA ILE A 34 11.80 2.55 10.98
C ILE A 34 11.66 3.97 11.56
N GLY A 35 10.57 4.23 12.28
CA GLY A 35 10.32 5.53 12.92
C GLY A 35 9.96 6.66 11.94
N PRO A 36 10.24 7.93 12.29
CA PRO A 36 9.77 9.11 11.54
C PRO A 36 10.36 9.22 10.13
N LEU A 37 11.44 8.48 9.83
CA LEU A 37 12.04 8.39 8.50
C LEU A 37 11.07 7.81 7.47
N ALA A 38 10.10 7.01 7.91
CA ALA A 38 9.05 6.43 7.07
C ALA A 38 8.33 7.45 6.19
N ARG A 39 8.08 8.66 6.69
CA ARG A 39 7.37 9.70 5.93
C ARG A 39 8.18 10.21 4.74
N ILE A 40 9.51 10.22 4.85
CA ILE A 40 10.40 10.66 3.79
C ILE A 40 10.47 9.58 2.71
N LEU A 41 10.66 8.33 3.11
CA LEU A 41 10.69 7.18 2.18
C LEU A 41 9.35 7.00 1.47
N LEU A 42 8.24 7.05 2.20
CA LEU A 42 6.90 6.97 1.64
C LEU A 42 6.70 8.02 0.54
N ARG A 43 7.01 9.30 0.81
CA ARG A 43 6.86 10.35 -0.20
C ARG A 43 7.75 10.13 -1.41
N ARG A 44 8.98 9.67 -1.20
CA ARG A 44 9.94 9.45 -2.29
C ARG A 44 9.52 8.29 -3.19
N GLU A 45 9.07 7.19 -2.59
CA GLU A 45 8.66 5.99 -3.34
C GLU A 45 7.24 6.13 -3.91
N ALA A 46 6.32 6.85 -3.25
CA ALA A 46 4.96 7.06 -3.75
C ALA A 46 4.91 7.86 -5.06
N VAL A 47 5.89 8.73 -5.31
CA VAL A 47 6.02 9.44 -6.60
C VAL A 47 6.44 8.51 -7.74
N ARG A 48 7.12 7.40 -7.42
CA ARG A 48 7.66 6.44 -8.39
C ARG A 48 6.77 5.20 -8.57
N ALA A 49 6.02 4.84 -7.53
CA ALA A 49 5.19 3.65 -7.51
C ALA A 49 3.91 3.86 -8.34
N THR A 50 3.56 2.84 -9.11
CA THR A 50 2.37 2.81 -9.99
C THR A 50 1.13 2.30 -9.28
N ASP A 51 1.32 1.63 -8.13
CA ASP A 51 0.30 0.94 -7.36
C ASP A 51 0.81 0.65 -5.94
N VAL A 52 -0.11 0.26 -5.06
CA VAL A 52 0.17 0.03 -3.62
C VAL A 52 1.14 -1.13 -3.41
N ASP A 53 1.05 -2.20 -4.22
CA ASP A 53 1.94 -3.36 -4.10
C ASP A 53 3.39 -2.97 -4.43
N SER A 54 3.60 -2.25 -5.54
CA SER A 54 4.90 -1.72 -5.93
C SER A 54 5.47 -0.76 -4.89
N LEU A 55 4.64 0.12 -4.32
CA LEU A 55 5.04 1.01 -3.23
C LEU A 55 5.53 0.23 -2.01
N CYS A 56 4.75 -0.73 -1.54
CA CYS A 56 5.11 -1.51 -0.36
C CYS A 56 6.41 -2.31 -0.61
N ARG A 57 6.59 -2.91 -1.79
CA ARG A 57 7.85 -3.62 -2.12
C ARG A 57 9.07 -2.69 -2.12
N ALA A 58 8.92 -1.47 -2.65
CA ALA A 58 9.97 -0.46 -2.62
C ALA A 58 10.33 -0.05 -1.19
N LEU A 59 9.32 0.21 -0.34
CA LEU A 59 9.52 0.57 1.06
C LEU A 59 10.10 -0.57 1.90
N ALA A 60 9.65 -1.79 1.67
CA ALA A 60 10.17 -3.00 2.30
C ALA A 60 11.67 -3.18 2.02
N SER A 61 12.13 -2.81 0.82
CA SER A 61 13.54 -2.87 0.44
C SER A 61 14.42 -1.83 1.15
N GLN A 62 13.83 -0.89 1.90
CA GLN A 62 14.55 0.06 2.74
C GLN A 62 14.66 -0.40 4.21
N ILE A 63 14.06 -1.54 4.57
CA ILE A 63 14.13 -2.12 5.91
C ILE A 63 15.28 -3.13 5.93
N ASP A 64 16.34 -2.84 6.69
CA ASP A 64 17.54 -3.69 6.77
C ASP A 64 17.26 -5.10 7.31
N SER A 65 16.38 -5.17 8.30
CA SER A 65 16.08 -6.42 8.99
C SER A 65 15.08 -7.26 8.19
N PRO A 66 15.46 -8.48 7.75
CA PRO A 66 14.61 -9.31 6.89
C PRO A 66 13.30 -9.72 7.58
N GLU A 67 13.34 -9.93 8.90
CA GLU A 67 12.19 -10.22 9.75
C GLU A 67 11.22 -9.02 9.85
N GLN A 68 11.73 -7.81 10.06
CA GLN A 68 10.89 -6.60 10.07
C GLN A 68 10.30 -6.30 8.71
N ARG A 69 11.05 -6.58 7.64
CA ARG A 69 10.60 -6.44 6.25
C ARG A 69 9.42 -7.35 5.93
N ASP A 70 9.51 -8.63 6.30
CA ASP A 70 8.42 -9.59 6.13
C ASP A 70 7.18 -9.18 6.95
N HIS A 71 7.38 -8.75 8.20
CA HIS A 71 6.29 -8.26 9.04
C HIS A 71 5.59 -7.03 8.42
N PHE A 72 6.36 -6.07 7.92
CA PHE A 72 5.83 -4.91 7.22
C PHE A 72 4.98 -5.30 6.00
N LEU A 73 5.47 -6.22 5.16
CA LEU A 73 4.75 -6.65 3.95
C LEU A 73 3.40 -7.33 4.29
N ARG A 74 3.38 -8.15 5.35
CA ARG A 74 2.17 -8.80 5.85
C ARG A 74 1.14 -7.79 6.36
N GLU A 75 1.58 -6.86 7.19
CA GLU A 75 0.72 -5.81 7.76
C GLU A 75 0.19 -4.85 6.67
N ALA A 76 1.03 -4.55 5.67
CA ALA A 76 0.65 -3.70 4.53
C ALA A 76 -0.32 -4.40 3.55
N GLY A 77 -0.56 -5.71 3.71
CA GLY A 77 -1.49 -6.48 2.87
C GLY A 77 -0.92 -6.85 1.50
N VAL A 78 0.41 -6.80 1.32
CA VAL A 78 1.08 -7.24 0.10
C VAL A 78 0.98 -8.76 0.02
N GLY A 79 0.10 -9.25 -0.86
CA GLY A 79 -0.07 -10.69 -1.08
C GLY A 79 -1.46 -11.24 -0.80
N LYS A 80 -2.43 -10.43 -0.36
CA LYS A 80 -3.84 -10.78 -0.56
C LYS A 80 -4.28 -10.22 -1.89
N GLY A 81 -4.12 -11.05 -2.92
CA GLY A 81 -4.92 -10.92 -4.13
C GLY A 81 -6.35 -10.61 -3.73
N GLN A 82 -6.91 -9.63 -4.41
CA GLN A 82 -8.35 -9.42 -4.55
C GLN A 82 -9.01 -10.80 -4.62
N GLY A 83 -9.71 -11.18 -3.55
CA GLY A 83 -10.63 -12.30 -3.53
C GLY A 83 -12.03 -11.77 -3.77
#